data_AF-A0A1V5UUA5-F1
#
_entry.id   AF-A0A1V5UUA5-F1
#
_cell.length_a   1.000
_cell.length_b   1.000
_cell.length_c   1.000
_cell.angle_alpha   90.00
_cell.angle_beta   90.00
_cell.angle_gamma   90.00
#
_symmetry.space_group_name_H-M   'P 1'
#
loop_
_entity.id
_entity.type
_entity.pdbx_description
1 polymer ?
#
loop_
_entity_poly.entity_id
_entity_poly.type
_entity_poly.pdbx_seq_one_letter_code
_entity_poly.pdbx_strand_id
1 'polypeptide(L)'
;MEYANASKVLPKELVAEIKCYFPGGMLFVSKEDFDRNERASLVVKLVEKNVPVDEIAQLAEVTPRHVRRLKQTRGGVCGGGADGI
;
A
#
# COMPACT_ATOMS: atom_id res chain seq x y z
N MET A 1 -25.81 -2.44 9.07
CA MET A 1 -25.10 -1.69 8.01
C MET A 1 -24.63 -2.69 6.97
N GLU A 2 -25.46 -2.95 5.96
CA GLU A 2 -25.12 -3.90 4.90
C GLU A 2 -24.30 -3.18 3.82
N TYR A 3 -23.21 -3.79 3.33
CA TYR A 3 -22.40 -3.34 2.18
C TYR A 3 -21.63 -2.00 2.31
N ALA A 4 -21.48 -1.42 3.50
CA ALA A 4 -20.83 -0.12 3.69
C ALA A 4 -19.38 -0.05 3.15
N ASN A 5 -18.60 -1.12 3.29
CA ASN A 5 -17.24 -1.20 2.73
C ASN A 5 -17.24 -1.36 1.20
N ALA A 6 -18.16 -2.18 0.67
CA ALA A 6 -18.28 -2.42 -0.76
C ALA A 6 -18.68 -1.16 -1.54
N SER A 7 -19.57 -0.34 -0.98
CA SER A 7 -20.04 0.91 -1.60
C SER A 7 -18.96 1.99 -1.78
N LYS A 8 -17.79 1.83 -1.13
CA LYS A 8 -16.64 2.73 -1.29
C LYS A 8 -15.70 2.32 -2.43
N VAL A 9 -15.80 1.08 -2.89
CA VAL A 9 -14.88 0.47 -3.87
C VAL A 9 -15.60 0.15 -5.18
N LEU A 10 -16.85 -0.31 -5.09
CA LEU A 10 -17.63 -0.76 -6.24
C LEU A 10 -18.65 0.31 -6.68
N PRO A 11 -18.95 0.39 -8.00
CA PRO A 11 -20.03 1.22 -8.51
C PRO A 11 -21.38 0.84 -7.89
N LYS A 12 -22.24 1.85 -7.66
CA LYS A 12 -23.55 1.66 -7.00
C LYS A 12 -24.44 0.65 -7.72
N GLU A 13 -24.38 0.63 -9.05
CA GLU A 13 -25.16 -0.26 -9.90
C GLU A 13 -24.80 -1.73 -9.65
N LEU A 14 -23.50 -2.02 -9.55
CA LEU A 14 -22.96 -3.35 -9.29
C LEU A 14 -23.31 -3.83 -7.88
N VAL A 15 -23.29 -2.92 -6.90
CA VAL A 15 -23.71 -3.24 -5.51
C VAL A 15 -25.21 -3.55 -5.44
N ALA A 16 -26.05 -2.86 -6.23
CA ALA A 16 -27.48 -3.13 -6.27
C ALA A 16 -27.77 -4.49 -6.90
N GLU A 17 -27.07 -4.86 -7.96
CA GLU A 17 -27.18 -6.17 -8.59
C GLU A 17 -26.71 -7.30 -7.66
N ILE A 18 -25.57 -7.14 -7.00
CA ILE A 18 -25.07 -8.11 -6.01
C ILE A 18 -26.07 -8.33 -4.87
N LYS A 19 -26.77 -7.27 -4.42
CA LYS A 19 -27.82 -7.39 -3.39
C LYS A 19 -29.00 -8.24 -3.84
N CYS A 20 -29.33 -8.25 -5.12
CA CYS A 20 -30.42 -9.08 -5.66
C CYS A 20 -30.08 -10.58 -5.57
N TYR A 21 -28.81 -10.94 -5.79
CA TYR A 21 -28.36 -12.35 -5.75
C TYR A 21 -27.97 -12.82 -4.35
N PHE A 22 -27.52 -11.91 -3.49
CA PHE A 22 -27.11 -12.21 -2.12
C PHE A 22 -27.91 -11.34 -1.15
N PRO A 23 -29.20 -11.66 -0.89
CA PRO A 23 -30.07 -10.88 -0.03
C PRO A 23 -29.75 -11.16 1.45
N GLY A 24 -28.65 -10.60 1.94
CA GLY A 24 -28.30 -10.60 3.37
C GLY A 24 -26.80 -10.70 3.64
N GLY A 25 -26.39 -10.18 4.80
CA GLY A 25 -25.01 -10.28 5.30
C GLY A 25 -24.12 -9.07 4.96
N MET A 26 -22.81 -9.26 5.13
CA MET A 26 -21.80 -8.23 4.92
C MET A 26 -20.93 -8.59 3.72
N LEU A 27 -20.96 -7.78 2.66
CA LEU A 27 -19.98 -7.89 1.58
C LEU A 27 -18.67 -7.23 2.03
N PHE A 28 -17.70 -8.07 2.33
CA PHE A 28 -16.32 -7.65 2.57
C PHE A 28 -15.55 -7.76 1.26
N VAL A 29 -15.23 -6.61 0.67
CA VAL A 29 -14.24 -6.55 -0.42
C VAL A 29 -12.89 -6.46 0.26
N SER A 30 -12.11 -7.54 0.21
CA SER A 30 -10.69 -7.43 0.56
C SER A 30 -10.09 -6.41 -0.38
N LYS A 31 -9.55 -5.30 0.16
CA LYS A 31 -8.43 -4.66 -0.53
C LYS A 31 -7.44 -5.80 -0.69
N GLU A 32 -7.19 -6.25 -1.93
CA GLU A 32 -6.06 -7.13 -2.17
C GLU A 32 -4.91 -6.55 -1.37
N ASP A 33 -4.30 -7.38 -0.52
CA ASP A 33 -3.06 -7.01 0.14
C ASP A 33 -2.11 -6.73 -1.03
N PHE A 34 -2.06 -5.48 -1.51
CA PHE A 34 -1.04 -4.99 -2.42
C PHE A 34 0.24 -5.60 -1.91
N ASP A 35 0.89 -6.43 -2.74
CA ASP A 35 1.96 -7.27 -2.27
C ASP A 35 2.88 -6.39 -1.44
N ARG A 36 2.91 -6.65 -0.12
CA ARG A 36 3.62 -5.78 0.82
C ARG A 36 5.08 -5.68 0.40
N ASN A 37 5.58 -6.71 -0.29
CA ASN A 37 6.89 -6.72 -0.88
C ASN A 37 7.02 -5.81 -2.09
N GLU A 38 6.08 -5.89 -3.03
CA GLU A 38 6.05 -5.03 -4.22
C GLU A 38 5.99 -3.56 -3.80
N ARG A 39 5.03 -3.17 -2.95
CA ARG A 39 4.89 -1.78 -2.49
C ARG A 39 6.17 -1.28 -1.81
N ALA A 40 6.76 -2.08 -0.94
CA ALA A 40 8.01 -1.69 -0.28
C ALA A 40 9.20 -1.65 -1.24
N SER A 41 9.23 -2.46 -2.30
CA SER A 41 10.25 -2.37 -3.35
C SER A 41 10.13 -1.07 -4.13
N LEU A 42 8.91 -0.62 -4.43
CA LEU A 42 8.64 0.66 -5.09
C LEU A 42 9.04 1.85 -4.21
N VAL A 43 8.72 1.79 -2.91
CA VAL A 43 9.15 2.81 -1.95
C VAL A 43 10.68 2.94 -1.91
N VAL A 44 11.42 1.83 -1.89
CA VAL A 44 12.90 1.86 -1.91
C VAL A 44 13.42 2.49 -3.20
N LYS A 45 12.90 2.09 -4.36
CA LYS A 45 13.28 2.69 -5.66
C LYS A 45 13.00 4.19 -5.74
N LEU A 46 11.90 4.67 -5.15
CA LEU A 46 11.59 6.10 -5.11
C LEU A 46 12.56 6.87 -4.21
N VAL A 47 12.95 6.27 -3.08
CA VAL A 47 13.97 6.83 -2.20
C VAL A 47 15.34 6.89 -2.90
N GLU A 48 15.72 5.86 -3.66
CA GLU A 48 16.96 5.84 -4.47
C GLU A 48 16.97 6.92 -5.56
N LYS A 49 15.81 7.26 -6.10
CA LYS A 49 15.62 8.37 -7.07
C LYS A 49 15.58 9.76 -6.42
N ASN A 50 15.87 9.86 -5.12
CA ASN A 50 15.85 11.11 -4.35
C ASN A 50 14.49 11.82 -4.31
N VAL A 51 13.38 11.07 -4.45
CA VAL A 51 12.03 11.63 -4.22
C VAL A 51 11.88 11.96 -2.73
N PRO A 52 11.33 13.13 -2.36
CA PRO A 52 11.18 13.52 -0.97
C PRO A 52 10.29 12.53 -0.21
N VAL A 53 10.70 12.20 1.02
CA VAL A 53 10.06 11.17 1.87
C VAL A 53 8.58 11.44 2.10
N ASP A 54 8.19 12.71 2.23
CA ASP A 54 6.80 13.09 2.50
C ASP A 54 5.90 12.87 1.27
N GLU A 55 6.44 13.04 0.06
CA GLU A 55 5.74 12.74 -1.19
C GLU A 55 5.58 11.23 -1.38
N ILE A 56 6.65 10.45 -1.11
CA ILE A 56 6.58 8.99 -1.13
C ILE A 56 5.54 8.47 -0.13
N ALA A 57 5.49 9.06 1.07
CA ALA A 57 4.56 8.70 2.12
C ALA A 57 3.09 8.91 1.69
N GLN A 58 2.81 10.04 1.03
CA GLN A 58 1.49 10.32 0.46
C GLN A 58 1.13 9.35 -0.65
N LEU A 59 2.03 9.13 -1.62
CA LEU A 59 1.79 8.25 -2.77
C LEU A 59 1.57 6.78 -2.37
N ALA A 60 2.30 6.29 -1.36
CA ALA A 60 2.21 4.91 -0.90
C ALA A 60 1.20 4.68 0.23
N GLU A 61 0.48 5.73 0.65
CA GLU A 61 -0.45 5.72 1.79
C GLU A 61 0.18 5.16 3.08
N VAL A 62 1.41 5.58 3.40
CA VAL A 62 2.15 5.16 4.59
C VAL A 62 2.72 6.36 5.34
N THR A 63 3.18 6.16 6.57
CA THR A 63 3.82 7.25 7.33
C THR A 63 5.25 7.51 6.85
N PRO A 64 5.77 8.74 6.95
CA PRO A 64 7.18 9.05 6.68
C PRO A 64 8.15 8.18 7.48
N ARG A 65 7.80 7.86 8.73
CA ARG A 65 8.56 6.91 9.57
C ARG A 65 8.65 5.53 8.93
N HIS A 66 7.55 5.04 8.35
CA HIS A 66 7.53 3.74 7.67
C HIS A 66 8.42 3.75 6.43
N VAL A 67 8.43 4.83 5.64
CA VAL A 67 9.34 5.01 4.50
C VAL A 67 10.81 4.93 4.94
N ARG A 68 11.19 5.67 5.98
CA ARG A 68 12.55 5.64 6.54
C ARG A 68 12.94 4.24 7.04
N ARG A 69 12.00 3.53 7.68
CA ARG A 69 12.20 2.16 8.13
C ARG A 69 12.41 1.22 6.95
N LEU A 70 11.61 1.32 5.88
CA LEU A 70 11.77 0.49 4.68
C LEU A 70 13.13 0.72 4.00
N LYS A 71 13.59 1.98 3.95
CA LYS A 71 14.95 2.29 3.49
C LYS A 71 16.00 1.56 4.32
N GLN A 72 15.89 1.59 5.65
CA GLN A 72 16.86 0.94 6.54
C GLN A 72 16.83 -0.59 6.46
N THR A 73 15.64 -1.18 6.42
CA THR A 73 15.50 -2.65 6.48
C THR A 73 15.66 -3.32 5.12
N ARG A 74 15.43 -2.62 4.01
CA ARG A 74 15.48 -3.18 2.65
C ARG A 74 16.48 -2.52 1.72
N GLY A 75 16.88 -1.27 1.98
CA GLY A 75 17.99 -0.60 1.31
C GLY A 75 19.36 -0.89 1.93
N GLY A 76 19.43 -1.84 2.88
CA GLY A 76 20.65 -2.25 3.58
C GLY A 76 21.62 -3.14 2.78
N VAL A 77 21.50 -3.21 1.45
CA VAL A 77 22.55 -3.76 0.58
C VAL A 77 22.86 -2.70 -0.46
N CYS A 78 23.74 -1.76 -0.09
CA CYS A 78 24.55 -0.88 -0.94
C CYS A 78 25.25 0.16 -0.05
N GLY A 79 26.26 -0.28 0.71
CA GLY A 79 27.18 0.57 1.47
C GLY A 79 28.41 -0.25 1.80
N GLY A 80 29.44 -0.09 0.98
CA GLY A 80 30.64 -0.93 0.97
C GLY A 80 31.38 -0.93 2.31
N GLY A 81 31.80 -2.13 2.71
CA GLY A 81 33.03 -2.29 3.46
C GLY A 81 34.20 -2.09 2.50
N ALA A 82 34.79 -0.91 2.52
CA ALA A 82 36.18 -0.64 2.19
C ALA A 82 36.45 0.84 2.51
N ASP A 83 37.62 1.09 3.08
CA ASP A 83 38.26 2.38 3.33
C ASP A 83 38.02 3.01 4.70
N GLY A 84 38.95 2.72 5.61
CA GLY A 84 39.28 3.59 6.74
C GLY A 84 39.79 2.90 8.00
N ILE A 85 40.93 2.18 7.94
CA ILE A 85 42.16 2.36 8.76
C ILE A 85 43.33 1.83 7.93
#